data_AF-A0A6G7WKP1-F1
#
_entry.id   AF-A0A6G7WKP1-F1
#
_cell.length_a   1.000
_cell.length_b   1.000
_cell.length_c   1.000
_cell.angle_alpha   90.00
_cell.angle_beta   90.00
_cell.angle_gamma   90.00
#
_symmetry.space_group_name_H-M   'P 1'
#
loop_
_entity.id
_entity.type
_entity.pdbx_description
1 polymer ?
#
loop_
_entity_poly.entity_id
_entity_poly.type
_entity_poly.pdbx_seq_one_letter_code
_entity_poly.pdbx_strand_id
1 'polypeptide(L)'
;MNKRRRILLAGIAFLLTACGGFEPETALNESREQLTAFFTSYEDDEVVADYTQESVTAFLEGDVSNYFSDNFKEEIPGLIEKIPFEETTLDPIPNKLDFLDDSNKQVLWTKYVIHDYEINSDNEQVIFEVSSEEYGMHSNDLKITMHQEDGEWKIFSISE
;
A
#
# COMPACT_ATOMS: atom_id res chain seq x y z
N MET A 1 -24.72 12.83 10.76
CA MET A 1 -25.46 12.85 9.47
C MET A 1 -25.10 11.55 8.77
N ASN A 2 -26.05 10.61 8.68
CA ASN A 2 -25.79 9.22 8.31
C ASN A 2 -25.53 9.08 6.81
N LYS A 3 -24.30 8.76 6.41
CA LYS A 3 -24.02 8.22 5.07
C LYS A 3 -23.66 6.74 5.20
N ARG A 4 -24.65 5.88 4.99
CA ARG A 4 -24.43 4.45 4.74
C ARG A 4 -23.67 4.35 3.41
N ARG A 5 -22.34 4.19 3.43
CA ARG A 5 -21.56 3.85 2.24
C ARG A 5 -21.94 2.42 1.84
N ARG A 6 -22.48 2.27 0.62
CA ARG A 6 -22.78 0.97 0.03
C ARG A 6 -21.43 0.38 -0.38
N ILE A 7 -20.94 -0.59 0.38
CA ILE A 7 -19.81 -1.42 -0.03
C ILE A 7 -20.30 -2.18 -1.27
N LEU A 8 -19.82 -1.77 -2.44
CA LEU A 8 -19.91 -2.56 -3.66
C LEU A 8 -18.93 -3.72 -3.48
N LEU A 9 -19.44 -4.85 -2.98
CA LEU A 9 -18.72 -6.12 -3.12
C LEU A 9 -18.65 -6.43 -4.61
N ALA A 10 -17.55 -6.03 -5.26
CA ALA A 10 -17.11 -6.68 -6.47
C ALA A 10 -16.70 -8.10 -6.07
N GLY A 11 -17.62 -9.05 -6.21
CA GLY A 11 -17.36 -10.46 -5.97
C GLY A 11 -16.34 -10.93 -6.99
N ILE A 12 -15.08 -11.08 -6.55
CA ILE A 12 -14.03 -11.73 -7.33
C ILE A 12 -14.42 -13.21 -7.41
N ALA A 13 -14.77 -13.65 -8.61
CA ALA A 13 -15.03 -15.05 -8.90
C ALA A 13 -13.68 -15.80 -8.89
N PHE A 14 -13.41 -16.52 -7.80
CA PHE A 14 -12.27 -17.41 -7.67
C PHE A 14 -12.36 -18.54 -8.71
N LEU A 15 -11.50 -18.49 -9.73
CA LEU A 15 -11.21 -19.63 -10.58
C LEU A 15 -10.18 -20.51 -9.86
N LEU A 16 -10.67 -21.63 -9.32
CA LEU A 16 -9.83 -22.70 -8.77
C LEU A 16 -9.00 -23.34 -9.89
N THR A 17 -7.74 -22.92 -10.04
CA THR A 17 -6.72 -23.75 -10.71
C THR A 17 -5.85 -24.42 -9.66
N ALA A 18 -6.40 -25.50 -9.10
CA ALA A 18 -5.58 -26.54 -8.50
C ALA A 18 -4.72 -27.18 -9.61
N CYS A 19 -3.39 -27.22 -9.42
CA CYS A 19 -2.37 -27.70 -10.38
C CYS A 19 -2.12 -26.78 -11.59
N GLY A 20 -1.72 -25.53 -11.36
CA GLY A 20 -0.99 -24.71 -12.34
C GLY A 20 0.25 -24.15 -11.66
N GLY A 21 1.41 -24.21 -12.31
CA GLY A 21 2.61 -23.55 -11.79
C GLY A 21 2.43 -22.03 -11.81
N PHE A 22 3.44 -21.31 -11.32
CA PHE A 22 3.50 -19.85 -11.46
C PHE A 22 3.42 -19.44 -12.94
N GLU A 23 2.38 -18.70 -13.31
CA GLU A 23 2.16 -18.18 -14.66
C GLU A 23 2.47 -16.67 -14.68
N PRO A 24 3.64 -16.24 -15.19
CA PRO A 24 4.13 -14.86 -15.04
C PRO A 24 3.16 -13.77 -15.50
N GLU A 25 2.53 -13.95 -16.66
CA GLU A 25 1.60 -12.96 -17.23
C GLU A 25 0.31 -12.86 -16.40
N THR A 26 -0.19 -13.98 -15.88
CA THR A 26 -1.35 -13.97 -14.99
C THR A 26 -0.99 -13.29 -13.67
N ALA A 27 0.16 -13.67 -13.09
CA ALA A 27 0.67 -13.08 -11.86
C ALA A 27 0.81 -11.55 -11.97
N LEU A 28 1.41 -11.06 -13.06
CA LEU A 28 1.56 -9.64 -13.32
C LEU A 28 0.21 -8.91 -13.40
N ASN A 29 -0.76 -9.47 -14.11
CA ASN A 29 -2.06 -8.82 -14.32
C ASN A 29 -2.87 -8.77 -13.02
N GLU A 30 -2.96 -9.90 -12.30
CA GLU A 30 -3.73 -9.98 -11.05
C GLU A 30 -3.08 -9.15 -9.93
N SER A 31 -1.75 -9.21 -9.77
CA SER A 31 -1.03 -8.38 -8.79
C SER A 31 -1.18 -6.89 -9.09
N ARG A 32 -1.07 -6.47 -10.36
CA ARG A 32 -1.28 -5.08 -10.77
C ARG A 32 -2.71 -4.61 -10.49
N GLU A 33 -3.71 -5.43 -10.76
CA GLU A 33 -5.11 -5.11 -10.46
C GLU A 33 -5.29 -4.88 -8.95
N GLN A 34 -4.76 -5.77 -8.13
CA GLN A 34 -4.85 -5.66 -6.67
C GLN A 34 -4.08 -4.45 -6.11
N LEU A 35 -2.88 -4.17 -6.62
CA LEU A 35 -2.11 -2.98 -6.22
C LEU A 35 -2.81 -1.68 -6.63
N THR A 36 -3.39 -1.66 -7.83
CA THR A 36 -4.19 -0.53 -8.30
C THR A 36 -5.43 -0.33 -7.42
N ALA A 37 -6.08 -1.42 -7.00
CA ALA A 37 -7.20 -1.35 -6.06
C ALA A 37 -6.78 -0.79 -4.69
N PHE A 38 -5.56 -1.10 -4.21
CA PHE A 38 -5.00 -0.47 -3.01
C PHE A 38 -4.81 1.03 -3.22
N PHE A 39 -4.08 1.44 -4.27
CA PHE A 39 -3.80 2.85 -4.58
C PHE A 39 -5.04 3.72 -4.78
N THR A 40 -6.16 3.11 -5.16
CA THR A 40 -7.44 3.80 -5.43
C THR A 40 -8.50 3.56 -4.35
N SER A 41 -8.09 3.05 -3.19
CA SER A 41 -9.00 2.82 -2.05
C SER A 41 -9.57 4.12 -1.47
N TYR A 42 -8.84 5.22 -1.61
CA TYR A 42 -9.22 6.59 -1.23
C TYR A 42 -8.93 7.56 -2.37
N GLU A 43 -9.57 8.73 -2.33
CA GLU A 43 -9.27 9.83 -3.27
C GLU A 43 -7.89 10.45 -2.93
N ASP A 44 -7.21 11.00 -3.94
CA ASP A 44 -5.99 11.79 -3.74
C ASP A 44 -6.29 12.97 -2.81
N ASP A 45 -5.39 13.23 -1.84
CA ASP A 45 -5.55 14.18 -0.74
C ASP A 45 -6.71 13.86 0.25
N GLU A 46 -7.33 12.67 0.20
CA GLU A 46 -8.34 12.29 1.20
C GLU A 46 -7.67 12.12 2.58
N VAL A 47 -8.22 12.78 3.60
CA VAL A 47 -7.78 12.60 4.99
C VAL A 47 -8.19 11.20 5.47
N VAL A 48 -7.20 10.35 5.75
CA VAL A 48 -7.43 8.95 6.17
C VAL A 48 -7.23 8.72 7.66
N ALA A 49 -6.43 9.56 8.32
CA ALA A 49 -6.20 9.48 9.76
C ALA A 49 -5.73 10.83 10.32
N ASP A 50 -5.89 11.01 11.63
CA ASP A 50 -5.13 12.04 12.35
C ASP A 50 -3.66 11.62 12.44
N TYR A 51 -2.73 12.59 12.48
CA TYR A 51 -1.30 12.32 12.65
C TYR A 51 -0.96 11.98 14.10
N THR A 52 -1.41 10.80 14.53
CA THR A 52 -1.12 10.21 15.84
C THR A 52 -0.80 8.73 15.67
N GLN A 53 0.01 8.17 16.57
CA GLN A 53 0.32 6.74 16.56
C GLN A 53 -0.96 5.89 16.58
N GLU A 54 -1.91 6.22 17.46
CA GLU A 54 -3.18 5.48 17.58
C GLU A 54 -3.98 5.47 16.27
N SER A 55 -4.14 6.63 15.64
CA SER A 55 -4.92 6.76 14.41
C SER A 55 -4.24 6.09 13.22
N VAL A 56 -2.92 6.22 13.08
CA VAL A 56 -2.15 5.57 12.01
C VAL A 56 -2.15 4.05 12.17
N THR A 57 -1.97 3.54 13.39
CA THR A 57 -2.08 2.10 13.67
C THR A 57 -3.47 1.58 13.30
N ALA A 58 -4.54 2.26 13.76
CA ALA A 58 -5.90 1.85 13.47
C ALA A 58 -6.21 1.82 11.97
N PHE A 59 -5.66 2.77 11.21
CA PHE A 59 -5.81 2.81 9.77
C PHE A 59 -5.09 1.63 9.07
N LEU A 60 -3.80 1.42 9.39
CA LEU A 60 -2.98 0.38 8.75
C LEU A 60 -3.42 -1.04 9.12
N GLU A 61 -3.80 -1.27 10.38
CA GLU A 61 -4.25 -2.58 10.86
C GLU A 61 -5.75 -2.83 10.58
N GLY A 62 -6.51 -1.79 10.26
CA GLY A 62 -7.95 -1.84 10.01
C GLY A 62 -8.29 -1.70 8.53
N ASP A 63 -8.37 -0.45 8.07
CA ASP A 63 -9.08 -0.10 6.84
C ASP A 63 -8.41 -0.65 5.57
N VAL A 64 -7.08 -0.75 5.56
CA VAL A 64 -6.30 -1.23 4.41
C VAL A 64 -5.59 -2.57 4.65
N SER A 65 -5.76 -3.18 5.83
CA SER A 65 -4.98 -4.36 6.22
C SER A 65 -5.23 -5.59 5.34
N ASN A 66 -6.37 -5.64 4.65
CA ASN A 66 -6.69 -6.71 3.70
C ASN A 66 -5.77 -6.71 2.47
N TYR A 67 -5.04 -5.63 2.18
CA TYR A 67 -4.06 -5.60 1.09
C TYR A 67 -2.69 -6.13 1.50
N PHE A 68 -2.47 -6.33 2.80
CA PHE A 68 -1.19 -6.71 3.38
C PHE A 68 -1.12 -8.21 3.60
N SER A 69 0.05 -8.79 3.35
CA SER A 69 0.34 -10.18 3.68
C SER A 69 0.46 -10.32 5.20
N ASP A 70 0.31 -11.52 5.74
CA ASP A 70 0.53 -11.72 7.18
C ASP A 70 1.96 -11.35 7.60
N ASN A 71 2.96 -11.65 6.76
CA ASN A 71 4.34 -11.19 6.98
C ASN A 71 4.45 -9.66 7.09
N PHE A 72 3.88 -8.91 6.16
CA PHE A 72 3.96 -7.45 6.17
C PHE A 72 3.25 -6.85 7.40
N LYS A 73 2.14 -7.45 7.84
CA LYS A 73 1.43 -7.00 9.06
C LYS A 73 2.31 -7.08 10.31
N GLU A 74 3.19 -8.08 10.40
CA GLU A 74 4.14 -8.18 11.52
C GLU A 74 5.18 -7.04 11.53
N GLU A 75 5.45 -6.42 10.38
CA GLU A 75 6.39 -5.30 10.26
C GLU A 75 5.76 -3.94 10.62
N ILE A 76 4.43 -3.81 10.54
CA ILE A 76 3.70 -2.55 10.75
C ILE A 76 4.10 -1.84 12.06
N PRO A 77 4.14 -2.50 13.24
CA PRO A 77 4.53 -1.84 14.48
C PRO A 77 5.92 -1.19 14.39
N GLY A 78 6.89 -1.88 13.81
CA GLY A 78 8.26 -1.37 13.64
C GLY A 78 8.38 -0.25 12.60
N LEU A 79 7.47 -0.18 11.63
CA LEU A 79 7.36 0.95 10.71
C LEU A 79 6.75 2.18 11.41
N ILE A 80 5.71 1.97 12.22
CA ILE A 80 5.04 3.04 12.97
C ILE A 80 5.97 3.64 14.04
N GLU A 81 6.75 2.83 14.75
CA GLU A 81 7.74 3.30 15.74
C GLU A 81 8.78 4.25 15.13
N LYS A 82 9.04 4.13 13.83
CA LYS A 82 9.93 5.05 13.14
C LYS A 82 9.26 6.40 12.93
N ILE A 83 7.94 6.53 12.86
CA ILE A 83 7.27 7.80 12.56
C ILE A 83 7.43 8.78 13.75
N PRO A 84 7.96 10.00 13.52
CA PRO A 84 8.18 10.97 14.58
C PRO A 84 6.88 11.73 14.93
N PHE A 85 5.98 11.07 15.68
CA PHE A 85 4.71 11.67 16.11
C PHE A 85 4.84 12.78 17.16
N GLU A 86 5.98 12.84 17.88
CA GLU A 86 6.19 13.77 18.99
C GLU A 86 6.78 15.13 18.58
N GLU A 87 7.32 15.26 17.36
CA GLU A 87 8.00 16.48 16.91
C GLU A 87 7.07 17.36 16.07
N THR A 88 6.71 18.54 16.57
CA THR A 88 5.90 19.56 15.86
C THR A 88 6.64 20.31 14.75
N THR A 89 7.88 19.95 14.47
CA THR A 89 8.69 20.52 13.38
C THR A 89 9.62 19.42 12.87
N LEU A 90 9.45 18.99 11.63
CA LEU A 90 10.35 18.02 11.02
C LEU A 90 11.37 18.66 10.09
N ASP A 91 12.58 18.15 10.23
CA ASP A 91 13.77 18.40 9.41
C ASP A 91 13.52 17.89 7.98
N PRO A 92 13.79 18.68 6.93
CA PRO A 92 13.59 18.24 5.55
C PRO A 92 14.65 17.21 5.15
N ILE A 93 14.23 15.93 5.08
CA ILE A 93 14.83 14.78 4.36
C ILE A 93 15.86 13.97 5.19
N PRO A 94 15.96 12.61 5.06
CA PRO A 94 15.18 11.61 4.29
C PRO A 94 14.70 10.39 5.15
N ASN A 95 13.91 9.47 4.57
CA ASN A 95 13.69 8.05 4.97
C ASN A 95 12.31 7.66 5.55
N LYS A 96 11.24 8.48 5.47
CA LYS A 96 9.93 8.05 6.01
C LYS A 96 8.77 8.49 5.12
N LEU A 97 8.02 7.49 4.64
CA LEU A 97 6.64 7.52 4.11
C LEU A 97 6.10 8.94 3.89
N ASP A 98 6.23 9.40 2.65
CA ASP A 98 5.68 10.66 2.14
C ASP A 98 4.15 10.68 2.27
N PHE A 99 3.61 11.21 3.38
CA PHE A 99 2.19 11.57 3.54
C PHE A 99 1.99 12.59 4.68
N LEU A 100 2.56 13.80 4.61
CA LEU A 100 2.27 14.83 5.63
C LEU A 100 2.10 16.23 5.02
N ASP A 101 0.88 16.77 5.13
CA ASP A 101 0.63 18.21 5.12
C ASP A 101 0.93 18.78 6.51
N ASP A 102 2.06 19.49 6.59
CA ASP A 102 2.62 20.20 7.75
C ASP A 102 1.62 21.13 8.46
N SER A 103 0.49 21.49 7.84
CA SER A 103 -0.42 22.49 8.39
C SER A 103 -1.52 21.95 9.32
N ASN A 104 -1.87 20.66 9.24
CA ASN A 104 -3.11 20.16 9.86
C ASN A 104 -3.00 18.94 10.78
N LYS A 105 -1.81 18.36 11.00
CA LYS A 105 -1.63 17.11 11.78
C LYS A 105 -2.55 15.99 11.28
N GLN A 106 -2.60 15.80 9.97
CA GLN A 106 -3.43 14.81 9.30
C GLN A 106 -2.58 13.97 8.37
N VAL A 107 -2.98 12.71 8.19
CA VAL A 107 -2.43 11.82 7.17
C VAL A 107 -3.33 11.90 5.95
N LEU A 108 -2.74 12.28 4.83
CA LEU A 108 -3.40 12.35 3.54
C LEU A 108 -3.11 11.09 2.73
N TRP A 109 -4.05 10.69 1.90
CA TRP A 109 -3.84 9.65 0.91
C TRP A 109 -3.15 10.23 -0.33
N THR A 110 -1.92 9.80 -0.60
CA THR A 110 -1.17 10.21 -1.80
C THR A 110 -1.38 9.19 -2.92
N LYS A 111 -1.61 9.70 -4.12
CA LYS A 111 -1.69 8.91 -5.34
C LYS A 111 -0.32 8.40 -5.80
N TYR A 112 -0.27 7.13 -6.20
CA TYR A 112 0.92 6.47 -6.76
C TYR A 112 0.70 6.04 -8.22
N VAL A 113 1.79 6.02 -8.97
CA VAL A 113 1.86 5.52 -10.35
C VAL A 113 2.86 4.36 -10.41
N ILE A 114 2.51 3.31 -11.16
CA ILE A 114 3.39 2.19 -11.48
C ILE A 114 4.16 2.53 -12.76
N HIS A 115 5.49 2.53 -12.70
CA HIS A 115 6.37 2.84 -13.83
C HIS A 115 6.92 1.60 -14.51
N ASP A 116 7.36 0.63 -13.71
CA ASP A 116 7.97 -0.60 -14.19
C ASP A 116 7.63 -1.80 -13.28
N TYR A 117 8.01 -3.00 -13.73
CA TYR A 117 7.82 -4.22 -12.98
C TYR A 117 8.93 -5.26 -13.24
N GLU A 118 9.16 -6.09 -12.24
CA GLU A 118 10.01 -7.28 -12.32
C GLU A 118 9.23 -8.50 -11.84
N ILE A 119 9.39 -9.63 -12.53
CA ILE A 119 8.80 -10.90 -12.12
C ILE A 119 9.91 -11.81 -11.59
N ASN A 120 9.88 -12.08 -10.29
CA ASN A 120 10.77 -13.05 -9.66
C ASN A 120 10.06 -14.41 -9.62
N SER A 121 10.30 -15.22 -10.66
CA SER A 121 9.66 -16.54 -10.79
C SER A 121 10.17 -17.56 -9.76
N ASP A 122 11.38 -17.40 -9.23
CA ASP A 122 11.96 -18.31 -8.23
C ASP A 122 11.23 -18.21 -6.89
N ASN A 123 10.75 -17.00 -6.57
CA ASN A 123 10.00 -16.72 -5.35
C ASN A 123 8.49 -16.49 -5.58
N GLU A 124 8.01 -16.67 -6.82
CA GLU A 124 6.61 -16.44 -7.21
C GLU A 124 6.11 -15.02 -6.85
N GLN A 125 6.95 -14.03 -7.10
CA GLN A 125 6.74 -12.62 -6.72
C GLN A 125 6.67 -11.69 -7.93
N VAL A 126 5.91 -10.61 -7.78
CA VAL A 126 5.92 -9.46 -8.71
C VAL A 126 6.36 -8.22 -7.94
N ILE A 127 7.35 -7.52 -8.45
CA ILE A 127 7.91 -6.31 -7.85
C ILE A 127 7.52 -5.14 -8.75
N PHE A 128 6.88 -4.12 -8.19
CA PHE A 128 6.49 -2.91 -8.90
C PHE A 128 7.36 -1.74 -8.49
N GLU A 129 7.90 -1.01 -9.47
CA GLU A 129 8.53 0.29 -9.25
C GLU A 129 7.45 1.37 -9.33
N VAL A 130 7.27 2.11 -8.23
CA VAL A 130 6.18 3.07 -8.07
C VAL A 130 6.69 4.40 -7.56
N SER A 131 6.00 5.49 -7.90
CA SER A 131 6.30 6.81 -7.36
C SER A 131 5.02 7.58 -7.04
N SER A 132 5.09 8.50 -6.08
CA SER A 132 4.00 9.42 -5.78
C SER A 132 3.82 10.49 -6.88
N GLU A 133 2.58 10.91 -7.16
CA GLU A 133 2.31 11.98 -8.14
C GLU A 133 2.57 13.39 -7.60
N GLU A 134 2.52 13.60 -6.27
CA GLU A 134 2.58 14.93 -5.65
C GLU A 134 3.96 15.62 -5.75
N TYR A 135 5.05 14.85 -5.82
CA TYR A 135 6.41 15.42 -5.74
C TYR A 135 7.08 15.46 -7.11
N GLY A 136 6.88 16.58 -7.81
CA GLY A 136 7.59 16.90 -9.05
C GLY A 136 9.11 16.72 -8.88
N MET A 137 9.68 15.81 -9.67
CA MET A 137 11.12 15.48 -9.69
C MET A 137 11.72 15.32 -8.30
N HIS A 138 11.30 14.32 -7.51
CA HIS A 138 12.05 13.63 -6.42
C HIS A 138 11.13 12.74 -5.56
N SER A 139 9.99 12.25 -6.07
CA SER A 139 9.25 11.18 -5.41
C SER A 139 10.17 9.96 -5.31
N ASN A 140 10.45 9.47 -4.10
CA ASN A 140 11.28 8.29 -3.92
C ASN A 140 10.65 7.13 -4.69
N ASP A 141 11.40 6.55 -5.64
CA ASP A 141 10.96 5.34 -6.33
C ASP A 141 10.91 4.23 -5.29
N LEU A 142 9.71 3.74 -4.99
CA LEU A 142 9.51 2.62 -4.07
C LEU A 142 9.37 1.34 -4.89
N LYS A 143 9.88 0.24 -4.33
CA LYS A 143 9.64 -1.10 -4.80
C LYS A 143 8.63 -1.78 -3.90
N ILE A 144 7.48 -2.12 -4.47
CA ILE A 144 6.44 -2.89 -3.79
C ILE A 144 6.53 -4.33 -4.28
N THR A 145 6.90 -5.24 -3.38
CA THR A 145 6.89 -6.69 -3.68
C THR A 145 5.52 -7.25 -3.32
N MET A 146 4.92 -7.99 -4.24
CA MET A 146 3.67 -8.71 -4.03
C MET A 146 3.87 -10.22 -4.14
N HIS A 147 3.15 -10.97 -3.31
CA HIS A 147 3.04 -12.44 -3.39
C HIS A 147 1.58 -12.88 -3.26
N GLN A 148 1.30 -14.12 -3.63
CA GLN A 148 -0.04 -14.71 -3.47
C GLN A 148 -0.19 -15.40 -2.09
N GLU A 149 -1.19 -14.99 -1.32
CA GLU A 149 -1.52 -15.55 0.00
C GLU A 149 -3.02 -15.87 0.00
N ASP A 150 -3.37 -17.12 0.32
CA ASP A 150 -4.75 -17.61 0.27
C ASP A 150 -5.48 -17.33 -1.06
N GLY A 151 -4.71 -17.31 -2.15
CA GLY A 151 -5.21 -17.07 -3.51
C GLY A 151 -5.39 -15.60 -3.88
N GLU A 152 -5.09 -14.66 -2.97
CA GLU A 152 -5.14 -13.22 -3.23
C GLU A 152 -3.72 -12.65 -3.29
N TRP A 153 -3.47 -11.70 -4.18
CA TRP A 153 -2.21 -10.97 -4.19
C TRP A 153 -2.15 -10.00 -3.01
N LYS A 154 -1.02 -9.96 -2.31
CA LYS A 154 -0.82 -9.13 -1.12
C LYS A 154 0.51 -8.39 -1.21
N ILE A 155 0.57 -7.21 -0.61
CA ILE A 155 1.83 -6.49 -0.39
C ILE A 155 2.63 -7.28 0.64
N PHE A 156 3.79 -7.76 0.22
CA PHE A 156 4.72 -8.54 1.02
C PHE A 156 5.78 -7.66 1.70
N SER A 157 6.30 -6.70 0.95
CA SER A 157 7.33 -5.77 1.41
C SER A 157 7.33 -4.49 0.59
N ILE A 158 7.87 -3.43 1.19
CA ILE A 158 8.10 -2.14 0.55
C ILE A 158 9.57 -1.77 0.80
N SER A 159 10.30 -1.40 -0.24
CA SER A 159 11.68 -0.91 -0.14
C SER A 159 11.91 0.32 -1.01
N GLU A 160 13.03 0.99 -0.75
CA GLU A 160 13.64 1.99 -1.66
C GLU A 160 14.56 1.29 -2.67
#